data_AF-A0A367GSJ2-F1
#
_entry.id   AF-A0A367GSJ2-F1
#
_cell.length_a   1.000
_cell.length_b   1.000
_cell.length_c   1.000
_cell.angle_alpha   90.00
_cell.angle_beta   90.00
_cell.angle_gamma   90.00
#
_symmetry.space_group_name_H-M   'P 1'
#
loop_
_entity.id
_entity.type
_entity.pdbx_description
1 polymer ?
#
loop_
_entity_poly.entity_id
_entity_poly.type
_entity_poly.pdbx_seq_one_letter_code
_entity_poly.pdbx_strand_id
1 'polypeptide(L)'
;MMRQSGYADNFTTVISSGTGGARTTFKFPENNSNIYNNNRLWPHHGFESGNTVSAFFGAYNGSMQFQGNYLAEFNYNITSSSGITMTKLNYLNTSGIAWGQWTISQGDSVFVYGTKLYETTYNTSAAYVARVLKTKLKSSTAGDWKFWTGTSWSNSPTAAAPIRTGLSNHLSVVKFLNTSGQARYAIINQEVNFGTCNAGTKIYSYGLASTPTGPFNTQKVLYTITDKLPGAPAGSNTMLTYDAQAHPEHAGLGLLLISYNVNGDCTGTCNPWTLQVPADGYRPKFIRTDIKDIDASLASVAQTW
;
A
#
# COMPACT_ATOMS: atom_id res chain seq x y z
N MET A 1 4.40 14.84 -7.48
CA MET A 1 4.95 16.21 -7.67
C MET A 1 3.91 17.20 -7.14
N MET A 2 4.26 18.01 -6.14
CA MET A 2 3.34 18.97 -5.52
C MET A 2 3.47 20.36 -6.13
N ARG A 3 2.35 21.06 -6.34
CA ARG A 3 2.30 22.51 -6.55
C ARG A 3 1.11 23.12 -5.82
N GLN A 4 1.39 24.22 -5.12
CA GLN A 4 0.46 25.10 -4.42
C GLN A 4 -0.37 25.89 -5.45
N SER A 5 -1.68 26.08 -5.25
CA SER A 5 -2.46 27.03 -6.03
C SER A 5 -3.07 28.10 -5.13
N GLY A 6 -2.76 29.36 -5.43
CA GLY A 6 -3.52 30.51 -4.95
C GLY A 6 -4.99 30.44 -5.41
N TYR A 7 -5.84 31.09 -4.63
CA TYR A 7 -7.30 31.20 -4.73
C TYR A 7 -7.91 31.30 -6.14
N ALA A 8 -9.05 30.63 -6.34
CA ALA A 8 -10.32 31.26 -6.71
C ALA A 8 -11.46 30.23 -6.65
N ASP A 9 -12.58 30.67 -6.08
CA ASP A 9 -13.80 29.91 -5.89
C ASP A 9 -14.40 29.37 -7.20
N ASN A 10 -15.04 28.19 -7.08
CA ASN A 10 -15.64 27.32 -8.10
C ASN A 10 -14.72 26.24 -8.70
N PHE A 11 -14.96 24.97 -8.34
CA PHE A 11 -14.41 23.82 -9.04
C PHE A 11 -15.52 22.87 -9.53
N THR A 12 -15.54 22.63 -10.84
CA THR A 12 -16.27 21.52 -11.48
C THR A 12 -15.25 20.56 -12.07
N THR A 13 -15.39 19.27 -11.80
CA THR A 13 -14.40 18.21 -12.07
C THR A 13 -14.81 17.36 -13.28
N VAL A 14 -14.02 17.42 -14.37
CA VAL A 14 -14.03 16.48 -15.52
C VAL A 14 -12.62 16.43 -16.13
N ILE A 15 -12.20 15.27 -16.66
CA ILE A 15 -10.95 15.11 -17.42
C ILE A 15 -11.05 15.93 -18.71
N SER A 16 -10.62 17.19 -18.69
CA SER A 16 -9.89 17.87 -19.79
C SER A 16 -9.85 19.40 -19.69
N SER A 17 -10.67 20.06 -18.86
CA SER A 17 -10.79 21.53 -18.92
C SER A 17 -10.57 22.28 -17.60
N GLY A 18 -9.69 21.77 -16.73
CA GLY A 18 -9.21 22.52 -15.57
C GLY A 18 -7.96 23.35 -15.91
N THR A 19 -7.99 24.64 -15.61
CA THR A 19 -6.79 25.47 -15.48
C THR A 19 -6.19 25.24 -14.09
N GLY A 20 -4.94 24.77 -14.01
CA GLY A 20 -4.26 24.45 -12.75
C GLY A 20 -3.46 23.15 -12.77
N GLY A 21 -2.47 23.04 -11.88
CA GLY A 21 -1.42 22.00 -11.93
C GLY A 21 -1.75 20.62 -11.35
N ALA A 22 -2.96 20.41 -10.79
CA ALA A 22 -3.37 19.12 -10.22
C ALA A 22 -4.74 18.70 -10.78
N ARG A 23 -4.74 17.69 -11.66
CA ARG A 23 -5.95 17.09 -12.23
C ARG A 23 -6.20 15.75 -11.52
N THR A 24 -7.35 15.58 -10.86
CA THR A 24 -7.78 14.31 -10.25
C THR A 24 -9.22 13.98 -10.60
N THR A 25 -9.52 12.70 -10.77
CA THR A 25 -10.89 12.17 -11.01
C THR A 25 -11.65 11.92 -9.72
N PHE A 26 -10.98 11.94 -8.57
CA PHE A 26 -11.57 11.72 -7.25
C PHE A 26 -12.26 12.98 -6.74
N LYS A 27 -13.58 12.88 -6.50
CA LYS A 27 -14.43 13.93 -5.95
C LYS A 27 -14.72 13.63 -4.47
N PHE A 28 -14.70 14.66 -3.63
CA PHE A 28 -14.96 14.50 -2.20
C PHE A 28 -16.33 15.09 -1.84
N PRO A 29 -17.12 14.43 -0.98
CA PRO A 29 -18.38 15.00 -0.49
C PRO A 29 -18.17 16.23 0.40
N GLU A 30 -16.97 16.40 0.98
CA GLU A 30 -16.60 17.52 1.86
C GLU A 30 -16.25 18.83 1.10
N ASN A 31 -16.62 18.90 -0.19
CA ASN A 31 -16.21 19.86 -1.25
C ASN A 31 -16.48 21.37 -0.99
N ASN A 32 -16.88 21.78 0.22
CA ASN A 32 -16.96 23.19 0.61
C ASN A 32 -15.80 23.63 1.52
N SER A 33 -14.86 22.73 1.86
CA SER A 33 -13.66 23.08 2.63
C SER A 33 -12.41 22.59 1.89
N ASN A 34 -11.37 23.40 1.90
CA ASN A 34 -10.18 23.28 1.07
C ASN A 34 -9.29 22.11 1.54
N ILE A 35 -9.70 20.87 1.28
CA ILE A 35 -8.99 19.64 1.68
C ILE A 35 -7.53 19.61 1.17
N TYR A 36 -7.27 20.26 0.03
CA TYR A 36 -5.96 20.34 -0.60
C TYR A 36 -4.98 21.21 0.18
N ASN A 37 -5.44 22.07 1.09
CA ASN A 37 -4.54 22.90 1.89
C ASN A 37 -3.93 22.17 3.08
N ASN A 38 -4.50 21.04 3.55
CA ASN A 38 -3.99 20.35 4.75
C ASN A 38 -3.63 18.86 4.55
N ASN A 39 -4.37 18.10 3.73
CA ASN A 39 -4.16 16.65 3.56
C ASN A 39 -3.97 16.22 2.10
N ARG A 40 -3.11 15.22 1.90
CA ARG A 40 -2.84 14.53 0.64
C ARG A 40 -3.45 13.14 0.68
N LEU A 41 -4.06 12.69 -0.42
CA LEU A 41 -4.44 11.29 -0.55
C LEU A 41 -3.29 10.48 -1.14
N TRP A 42 -3.03 9.32 -0.55
CA TRP A 42 -2.17 8.29 -1.12
C TRP A 42 -3.01 7.06 -1.48
N PRO A 43 -2.84 6.50 -2.68
CA PRO A 43 -3.47 5.23 -3.03
C PRO A 43 -2.91 4.12 -2.15
N HIS A 44 -3.81 3.27 -1.68
CA HIS A 44 -3.47 1.97 -1.11
C HIS A 44 -3.84 0.87 -2.12
N HIS A 45 -4.21 -0.31 -1.64
CA HIS A 45 -4.63 -1.42 -2.46
C HIS A 45 -6.13 -1.35 -2.82
N GLY A 46 -6.53 -2.14 -3.81
CA GLY A 46 -7.92 -2.29 -4.23
C GLY A 46 -8.20 -3.70 -4.72
N PHE A 47 -9.47 -3.96 -5.04
CA PHE A 47 -9.90 -5.24 -5.58
C PHE A 47 -11.11 -5.05 -6.49
N GLU A 48 -11.42 -6.08 -7.28
CA GLU A 48 -12.53 -6.06 -8.22
C GLU A 48 -13.62 -7.03 -7.75
N SER A 49 -14.89 -6.67 -7.99
CA SER A 49 -16.02 -7.55 -7.73
C SER A 49 -17.08 -7.33 -8.80
N GLY A 50 -17.18 -8.26 -9.75
CA GLY A 50 -17.99 -8.06 -10.93
C GLY A 50 -17.43 -6.90 -11.76
N ASN A 51 -18.25 -5.91 -12.08
CA ASN A 51 -17.82 -4.72 -12.83
C ASN A 51 -17.36 -3.56 -11.93
N THR A 52 -17.30 -3.75 -10.60
CA THR A 52 -16.97 -2.69 -9.63
C THR A 52 -15.56 -2.86 -9.11
N VAL A 53 -14.77 -1.79 -9.19
CA VAL A 53 -13.47 -1.66 -8.53
C VAL A 53 -13.65 -0.89 -7.22
N SER A 54 -13.15 -1.47 -6.13
CA SER A 54 -13.08 -0.84 -4.81
C SER A 54 -11.61 -0.54 -4.49
N ALA A 55 -11.24 0.74 -4.38
CA ALA A 55 -9.87 1.17 -4.12
C ALA A 55 -9.76 1.98 -2.82
N PHE A 56 -8.86 1.57 -1.94
CA PHE A 56 -8.63 2.24 -0.66
C PHE A 56 -7.59 3.34 -0.78
N PHE A 57 -7.75 4.37 0.05
CA PHE A 57 -6.86 5.52 0.13
C PHE A 57 -6.64 5.94 1.57
N GLY A 58 -5.44 6.40 1.88
CA GLY A 58 -5.11 7.08 3.13
C GLY A 58 -5.00 8.58 2.91
N ALA A 59 -5.53 9.37 3.84
CA ALA A 59 -5.24 10.80 3.95
C ALA A 59 -4.03 11.00 4.85
N TYR A 60 -3.12 11.90 4.45
CA TYR A 60 -1.88 12.21 5.16
C TYR A 60 -1.66 13.72 5.19
N ASN A 61 -1.23 14.28 6.32
CA ASN A 61 -0.93 15.72 6.39
C ASN A 61 0.42 16.05 5.74
N GLY A 62 0.82 17.33 5.79
CA GLY A 62 2.10 17.80 5.24
C GLY A 62 3.35 17.07 5.77
N SER A 63 3.26 16.50 6.97
CA SER A 63 4.30 15.74 7.67
C SER A 63 4.16 14.22 7.51
N MET A 64 3.37 13.74 6.53
CA MET A 64 3.11 12.31 6.29
C MET A 64 2.44 11.57 7.45
N GLN A 65 1.77 12.28 8.36
CA GLN A 65 1.01 11.64 9.43
C GLN A 65 -0.36 11.23 8.91
N PHE A 66 -0.76 9.98 9.17
CA PHE A 66 -2.05 9.44 8.77
C PHE A 66 -3.24 10.18 9.41
N GLN A 67 -4.26 10.51 8.62
CA GLN A 67 -5.42 11.32 8.99
C GLN A 67 -6.77 10.62 8.75
N GLY A 68 -6.78 9.51 8.02
CA GLY A 68 -8.01 8.74 7.81
C GLY A 68 -8.02 7.88 6.56
N ASN A 69 -8.96 6.94 6.54
CA ASN A 69 -9.23 6.00 5.48
C ASN A 69 -10.38 6.50 4.60
N TYR A 70 -10.20 6.30 3.30
CA TYR A 70 -11.17 6.62 2.27
C TYR A 70 -11.31 5.43 1.31
N LEU A 71 -12.48 5.31 0.69
CA LEU A 71 -12.79 4.29 -0.31
C LEU A 71 -13.34 4.95 -1.57
N ALA A 72 -12.78 4.60 -2.71
CA ALA A 72 -13.34 4.84 -4.02
C ALA A 72 -14.07 3.59 -4.51
N GLU A 73 -15.27 3.74 -5.06
CA GLU A 73 -15.95 2.67 -5.80
C GLU A 73 -16.35 3.20 -7.17
N PHE A 74 -15.97 2.48 -8.23
CA PHE A 74 -16.26 2.87 -9.60
C PHE A 74 -16.32 1.64 -10.51
N ASN A 75 -17.00 1.77 -11.65
CA ASN A 75 -17.04 0.70 -12.63
C ASN A 75 -15.70 0.56 -13.36
N TYR A 76 -15.28 -0.66 -13.70
CA TYR A 76 -14.07 -0.91 -14.48
C TYR A 76 -14.07 -0.13 -15.82
N ASN A 77 -15.21 -0.12 -16.51
CA ASN A 77 -15.41 0.61 -17.77
C ASN A 77 -15.77 2.09 -17.56
N ILE A 78 -14.99 2.81 -16.74
CA ILE A 78 -15.21 4.23 -16.50
C ILE A 78 -14.72 5.07 -17.70
N THR A 79 -15.59 5.92 -18.24
CA THR A 79 -15.18 6.95 -19.20
C THR A 79 -14.52 8.12 -18.49
N SER A 80 -13.62 8.82 -19.18
CA SER A 80 -12.92 10.00 -18.66
C SER A 80 -13.82 11.13 -18.13
N SER A 81 -15.12 11.09 -18.44
CA SER A 81 -16.12 12.07 -18.02
C SER A 81 -16.74 11.81 -16.63
N SER A 82 -16.57 10.62 -16.04
CA SER A 82 -17.26 10.26 -14.78
C SER A 82 -16.43 10.61 -13.55
N GLY A 83 -17.06 11.28 -12.58
CA GLY A 83 -16.46 11.51 -11.25
C GLY A 83 -16.41 10.24 -10.43
N ILE A 84 -15.31 10.00 -9.72
CA ILE A 84 -15.22 8.93 -8.74
C ILE A 84 -15.47 9.53 -7.35
N THR A 85 -16.57 9.18 -6.71
CA THR A 85 -16.88 9.66 -5.36
C THR A 85 -16.04 8.93 -4.32
N MET A 86 -15.31 9.68 -3.50
CA MET A 86 -14.58 9.18 -2.34
C MET A 86 -15.49 9.14 -1.11
N THR A 87 -15.58 7.98 -0.46
CA THR A 87 -16.30 7.82 0.81
C THR A 87 -15.31 7.75 1.96
N LYS A 88 -15.44 8.63 2.95
CA LYS A 88 -14.66 8.56 4.20
C LYS A 88 -15.15 7.40 5.06
N LEU A 89 -14.24 6.52 5.47
CA LEU A 89 -14.57 5.35 6.29
C LEU A 89 -14.45 5.69 7.78
N ASN A 90 -15.37 6.53 8.29
CA ASN A 90 -15.34 7.06 9.66
C ASN A 90 -15.20 5.97 10.73
N TYR A 91 -15.86 4.82 10.54
CA TYR A 91 -15.79 3.71 11.47
C TYR A 91 -14.36 3.18 11.65
N LEU A 92 -13.64 2.98 10.55
CA LEU A 92 -12.26 2.49 10.55
C LEU A 92 -11.27 3.49 11.17
N ASN A 93 -11.55 4.79 11.04
CA ASN A 93 -10.69 5.89 11.47
C ASN A 93 -10.54 5.99 13.00
N THR A 94 -11.35 5.28 13.77
CA THR A 94 -11.28 5.22 15.23
C THR A 94 -10.02 4.51 15.75
N SER A 95 -9.37 3.68 14.92
CA SER A 95 -8.20 2.86 15.31
C SER A 95 -6.84 3.53 15.09
N GLY A 96 -6.80 4.57 14.24
CA GLY A 96 -5.55 5.14 13.72
C GLY A 96 -4.75 4.19 12.81
N ILE A 97 -5.35 3.08 12.36
CA ILE A 97 -4.75 2.16 11.40
C ILE A 97 -5.08 2.64 9.99
N ALA A 98 -4.07 2.72 9.13
CA ALA A 98 -4.21 2.94 7.70
C ALA A 98 -4.68 1.62 7.06
N TRP A 99 -5.99 1.41 7.00
CA TRP A 99 -6.61 0.24 6.41
C TRP A 99 -6.58 0.30 4.87
N GLY A 100 -6.67 -0.87 4.25
CA GLY A 100 -6.66 -1.01 2.80
C GLY A 100 -5.27 -1.03 2.18
N GLN A 101 -4.20 -1.09 2.99
CA GLN A 101 -2.81 -1.24 2.53
C GLN A 101 -2.62 -2.50 1.68
N TRP A 102 -3.42 -3.53 1.95
CA TRP A 102 -3.52 -4.70 1.10
C TRP A 102 -4.93 -5.30 1.19
N THR A 103 -5.38 -6.02 0.15
CA THR A 103 -6.64 -6.77 0.20
C THR A 103 -6.50 -8.17 -0.37
N ILE A 104 -7.25 -9.12 0.19
CA ILE A 104 -7.37 -10.48 -0.35
C ILE A 104 -8.86 -10.84 -0.43
N SER A 105 -9.37 -10.95 -1.66
CA SER A 105 -10.73 -11.42 -1.93
C SER A 105 -10.88 -12.90 -1.53
N GLN A 106 -11.96 -13.24 -0.83
CA GLN A 106 -12.33 -14.63 -0.49
C GLN A 106 -13.86 -14.79 -0.58
N GLY A 107 -14.34 -15.25 -1.74
CA GLY A 107 -15.78 -15.31 -2.03
C GLY A 107 -16.41 -13.92 -1.94
N ASP A 108 -17.49 -13.80 -1.16
CA ASP A 108 -18.21 -12.55 -0.89
C ASP A 108 -17.55 -11.68 0.18
N SER A 109 -16.51 -12.20 0.83
CA SER A 109 -15.73 -11.47 1.83
C SER A 109 -14.42 -10.97 1.24
N VAL A 110 -13.83 -9.98 1.91
CA VAL A 110 -12.48 -9.51 1.65
C VAL A 110 -11.74 -9.35 2.97
N PHE A 111 -10.50 -9.83 3.02
CA PHE A 111 -9.56 -9.44 4.06
C PHE A 111 -8.95 -8.11 3.67
N VAL A 112 -8.97 -7.17 4.61
CA VAL A 112 -8.43 -5.82 4.44
C VAL A 112 -7.33 -5.66 5.47
N TYR A 113 -6.11 -5.50 4.98
CA TYR A 113 -4.94 -5.30 5.83
C TYR A 113 -4.66 -3.82 5.99
N GLY A 114 -4.08 -3.47 7.12
CA GLY A 114 -3.68 -2.10 7.40
C GLY A 114 -2.35 -2.02 8.12
N THR A 115 -1.76 -0.82 8.11
CA THR A 115 -0.52 -0.53 8.82
C THR A 115 -0.73 0.58 9.83
N LYS A 116 0.03 0.54 10.93
CA LYS A 116 0.08 1.61 11.92
C LYS A 116 1.50 1.73 12.44
N LEU A 117 1.98 2.97 12.60
CA LEU A 117 3.25 3.23 13.27
C LEU A 117 3.21 2.58 14.67
N TYR A 118 4.19 1.74 14.94
CA TYR A 118 4.26 0.92 16.15
C TYR A 118 5.40 1.37 17.06
N GLU A 119 6.58 1.63 16.49
CA GLU A 119 7.74 2.13 17.22
C GLU A 119 8.30 3.39 16.58
N THR A 120 8.41 4.45 17.37
CA THR A 120 8.86 5.77 16.90
C THR A 120 10.37 5.86 16.73
N THR A 121 11.15 5.14 17.53
CA THR A 121 12.62 5.16 17.52
C THR A 121 13.21 4.71 16.19
N TYR A 122 12.65 3.65 15.61
CA TYR A 122 13.10 3.05 14.34
C TYR A 122 12.07 3.21 13.22
N ASN A 123 11.05 4.05 13.45
CA ASN A 123 9.95 4.31 12.52
C ASN A 123 9.33 3.02 11.93
N THR A 124 9.12 2.01 12.78
CA THR A 124 8.59 0.71 12.33
C THR A 124 7.08 0.66 12.46
N SER A 125 6.45 0.01 11.48
CA SER A 125 5.02 -0.21 11.44
C SER A 125 4.68 -1.63 11.88
N ALA A 126 3.44 -1.79 12.33
CA ALA A 126 2.81 -3.09 12.50
C ALA A 126 1.69 -3.28 11.46
N ALA A 127 1.52 -4.52 11.01
CA ALA A 127 0.43 -4.94 10.15
C ALA A 127 -0.76 -5.47 10.98
N TYR A 128 -1.96 -5.19 10.50
CA TYR A 128 -3.24 -5.60 11.09
C TYR A 128 -4.12 -6.17 9.99
N VAL A 129 -5.15 -6.95 10.38
CA VAL A 129 -6.11 -7.51 9.43
C VAL A 129 -7.54 -7.42 9.95
N ALA A 130 -8.44 -7.04 9.05
CA ALA A 130 -9.88 -7.08 9.22
C ALA A 130 -10.51 -7.93 8.12
N ARG A 131 -11.75 -8.35 8.31
CA ARG A 131 -12.59 -8.96 7.27
C ARG A 131 -13.95 -8.27 7.22
N VAL A 132 -14.52 -8.18 6.03
CA VAL A 132 -15.81 -7.56 5.78
C VAL A 132 -16.43 -8.18 4.52
N LEU A 133 -17.77 -8.18 4.44
CA LEU A 133 -18.45 -8.48 3.18
C LEU A 133 -18.20 -7.38 2.16
N LYS A 134 -17.97 -7.73 0.89
CA LYS A 134 -17.73 -6.77 -0.20
C LYS A 134 -18.86 -5.73 -0.33
N THR A 135 -20.11 -6.12 -0.02
CA THR A 135 -21.28 -5.22 -0.02
C THR A 135 -21.37 -4.28 1.18
N LYS A 136 -20.46 -4.42 2.17
CA LYS A 136 -20.48 -3.70 3.45
C LYS A 136 -19.24 -2.85 3.69
N LEU A 137 -18.38 -2.63 2.69
CA LEU A 137 -17.14 -1.85 2.82
C LEU A 137 -17.35 -0.46 3.43
N LYS A 138 -18.43 0.22 3.03
CA LYS A 138 -18.80 1.57 3.50
C LYS A 138 -19.63 1.57 4.78
N SER A 139 -19.94 0.40 5.35
CA SER A 139 -20.80 0.30 6.52
C SER A 139 -20.14 0.85 7.78
N SER A 140 -20.90 1.57 8.57
CA SER A 140 -20.57 1.97 9.95
C SER A 140 -21.30 1.13 11.01
N THR A 141 -22.06 0.12 10.57
CA THR A 141 -22.80 -0.77 11.48
C THR A 141 -21.85 -1.73 12.19
N ALA A 142 -21.94 -1.76 13.53
CA ALA A 142 -21.14 -2.65 14.35
C ALA A 142 -21.36 -4.12 13.92
N GLY A 143 -20.25 -4.81 13.62
CA GLY A 143 -20.26 -6.21 13.28
C GLY A 143 -20.30 -6.53 11.79
N ASP A 144 -20.50 -5.56 10.89
CA ASP A 144 -20.26 -5.76 9.46
C ASP A 144 -18.75 -5.94 9.18
N TRP A 145 -17.93 -5.12 9.83
CA TRP A 145 -16.49 -5.32 9.90
C TRP A 145 -16.11 -6.16 11.12
N LYS A 146 -15.17 -7.09 10.92
CA LYS A 146 -14.56 -7.88 11.99
C LYS A 146 -13.05 -7.66 12.00
N PHE A 147 -12.48 -7.34 13.16
CA PHE A 147 -11.06 -7.03 13.36
C PHE A 147 -10.38 -8.14 14.14
N TRP A 148 -9.21 -8.60 13.68
CA TRP A 148 -8.49 -9.68 14.35
C TRP A 148 -7.85 -9.19 15.65
N THR A 149 -8.16 -9.85 16.76
CA THR A 149 -7.67 -9.52 18.11
C THR A 149 -6.36 -10.25 18.46
N GLY A 150 -5.81 -11.03 17.53
CA GLY A 150 -4.71 -11.96 17.79
C GLY A 150 -5.19 -13.39 18.07
N THR A 151 -6.40 -13.55 18.59
CA THR A 151 -6.99 -14.86 18.93
C THR A 151 -8.42 -15.05 18.44
N SER A 152 -9.15 -13.96 18.20
CA SER A 152 -10.55 -13.98 17.81
C SER A 152 -10.91 -12.77 16.92
N TRP A 153 -12.18 -12.68 16.51
CA TRP A 153 -12.70 -11.58 15.72
C TRP A 153 -13.56 -10.65 16.58
N SER A 154 -13.22 -9.37 16.62
CA SER A 154 -13.98 -8.32 17.32
C SER A 154 -14.76 -7.46 16.34
N ASN A 155 -15.85 -6.86 16.79
CA ASN A 155 -16.54 -5.83 16.03
C ASN A 155 -15.85 -4.46 16.18
N SER A 156 -14.96 -4.26 17.17
CA SER A 156 -14.34 -2.95 17.42
C SER A 156 -13.04 -2.77 16.63
N PRO A 157 -12.89 -1.69 15.83
CA PRO A 157 -11.64 -1.37 15.15
C PRO A 157 -10.46 -1.17 16.11
N THR A 158 -10.70 -0.65 17.31
CA THR A 158 -9.67 -0.40 18.33
C THR A 158 -9.18 -1.68 19.02
N ALA A 159 -9.88 -2.80 18.85
CA ALA A 159 -9.48 -4.10 19.38
C ALA A 159 -8.52 -4.88 18.46
N ALA A 160 -8.17 -4.32 17.30
CA ALA A 160 -7.26 -4.97 16.35
C ALA A 160 -5.85 -5.13 16.96
N ALA A 161 -5.33 -6.36 16.93
CA ALA A 161 -3.97 -6.67 17.36
C ALA A 161 -3.05 -6.89 16.15
N PRO A 162 -1.74 -6.59 16.29
CA PRO A 162 -0.81 -6.74 15.19
C PRO A 162 -0.62 -8.22 14.82
N ILE A 163 -0.63 -8.51 13.53
CA ILE A 163 -0.25 -9.83 12.97
C ILE A 163 1.26 -9.94 12.73
N ARG A 164 1.94 -8.79 12.64
CA ARG A 164 3.40 -8.65 12.54
C ARG A 164 3.81 -7.22 12.90
N THR A 165 4.84 -7.05 13.71
CA THR A 165 5.48 -5.76 14.02
C THR A 165 6.81 -5.62 13.27
N GLY A 166 7.49 -4.47 13.34
CA GLY A 166 8.84 -4.34 12.77
C GLY A 166 8.88 -4.31 11.24
N LEU A 167 7.80 -3.88 10.59
CA LEU A 167 7.70 -3.72 9.14
C LEU A 167 8.02 -2.28 8.72
N SER A 168 8.40 -2.09 7.47
CA SER A 168 8.41 -0.75 6.86
C SER A 168 7.00 -0.23 6.56
N ASN A 169 6.91 0.88 5.82
CA ASN A 169 5.68 1.64 5.59
C ASN A 169 4.65 0.95 4.69
N HIS A 170 5.05 0.11 3.73
CA HIS A 170 4.14 -0.55 2.79
C HIS A 170 3.93 -2.04 3.11
N LEU A 171 2.73 -2.57 2.85
CA LEU A 171 2.39 -3.96 3.16
C LEU A 171 1.88 -4.71 1.92
N SER A 172 2.49 -5.86 1.62
CA SER A 172 1.91 -6.84 0.70
C SER A 172 1.72 -8.18 1.39
N VAL A 173 0.51 -8.75 1.33
CA VAL A 173 0.22 -10.10 1.84
C VAL A 173 -0.16 -11.01 0.69
N VAL A 174 0.76 -11.86 0.25
CA VAL A 174 0.56 -12.67 -0.94
C VAL A 174 0.01 -14.04 -0.55
N LYS A 175 -1.10 -14.43 -1.19
CA LYS A 175 -1.65 -15.78 -1.12
C LYS A 175 -1.00 -16.69 -2.18
N PHE A 176 -0.57 -17.86 -1.75
CA PHE A 176 0.01 -18.91 -2.57
C PHE A 176 -0.76 -20.23 -2.42
N LEU A 177 -0.50 -21.18 -3.30
CA LEU A 177 -0.75 -22.60 -3.08
C LEU A 177 0.57 -23.33 -2.94
N ASN A 178 0.65 -24.23 -1.97
CA ASN A 178 1.74 -25.19 -1.89
C ASN A 178 1.52 -26.38 -2.83
N THR A 179 2.50 -27.27 -2.95
CA THR A 179 2.45 -28.48 -3.78
C THR A 179 1.31 -29.44 -3.42
N SER A 180 0.76 -29.35 -2.22
CA SER A 180 -0.43 -30.10 -1.77
C SER A 180 -1.75 -29.37 -2.06
N GLY A 181 -1.73 -28.24 -2.77
CA GLY A 181 -2.92 -27.44 -3.08
C GLY A 181 -3.50 -26.67 -1.89
N GLN A 182 -2.75 -26.53 -0.80
CA GLN A 182 -3.19 -25.80 0.38
C GLN A 182 -2.76 -24.32 0.31
N ALA A 183 -3.66 -23.43 0.72
CA ALA A 183 -3.35 -22.01 0.79
C ALA A 183 -2.22 -21.73 1.79
N ARG A 184 -1.31 -20.84 1.40
CA ARG A 184 -0.26 -20.29 2.25
C ARG A 184 -0.18 -18.77 2.06
N TYR A 185 0.24 -18.05 3.09
CA TYR A 185 0.31 -16.60 3.09
C TYR A 185 1.68 -16.14 3.55
N ALA A 186 2.29 -15.20 2.84
CA ALA A 186 3.52 -14.55 3.26
C ALA A 186 3.37 -13.03 3.13
N ILE A 187 4.03 -12.29 4.03
CA ILE A 187 4.17 -10.84 3.90
C ILE A 187 5.43 -10.53 3.09
N ILE A 188 5.31 -9.72 2.05
CA ILE A 188 6.45 -9.13 1.35
C ILE A 188 6.60 -7.69 1.83
N ASN A 189 7.78 -7.34 2.34
CA ASN A 189 8.04 -6.02 2.90
C ASN A 189 9.53 -5.68 2.83
N GLN A 190 9.83 -4.40 2.70
CA GLN A 190 11.20 -3.88 2.66
C GLN A 190 11.76 -3.73 4.08
N GLU A 191 13.09 -3.84 4.21
CA GLU A 191 13.80 -3.51 5.43
C GLU A 191 13.44 -2.11 5.93
N VAL A 192 13.36 -1.98 7.26
CA VAL A 192 13.09 -0.72 7.95
C VAL A 192 14.25 0.27 7.77
N ASN A 193 14.08 1.50 8.25
CA ASN A 193 15.03 2.61 8.02
C ASN A 193 15.21 2.97 6.53
N PHE A 194 14.20 2.70 5.71
CA PHE A 194 14.09 3.20 4.35
C PHE A 194 14.26 4.73 4.34
N GLY A 195 14.99 5.27 3.36
CA GLY A 195 15.38 6.69 3.33
C GLY A 195 16.66 7.03 4.11
N THR A 196 17.29 6.06 4.78
CA THR A 196 18.66 6.19 5.31
C THR A 196 19.65 5.57 4.34
N CYS A 197 20.82 6.21 4.19
CA CYS A 197 21.88 5.77 3.30
C CYS A 197 22.35 4.34 3.56
N ASN A 198 22.38 3.53 2.49
CA ASN A 198 22.76 2.11 2.53
C ASN A 198 21.92 1.23 3.48
N ALA A 199 20.79 1.75 3.98
CA ALA A 199 19.83 1.01 4.81
C ALA A 199 18.52 0.82 4.04
N GLY A 200 17.66 -0.06 4.56
CA GLY A 200 16.40 -0.37 3.90
C GLY A 200 16.59 -1.12 2.58
N THR A 201 17.74 -1.73 2.33
CA THR A 201 18.07 -2.27 0.99
C THR A 201 17.60 -3.70 0.78
N LYS A 202 17.19 -4.40 1.84
CA LYS A 202 16.71 -5.77 1.71
C LYS A 202 15.20 -5.83 1.52
N ILE A 203 14.75 -6.70 0.63
CA ILE A 203 13.35 -7.09 0.49
C ILE A 203 13.21 -8.47 1.11
N TYR A 204 12.26 -8.60 2.04
CA TYR A 204 12.04 -9.81 2.81
C TYR A 204 10.69 -10.45 2.48
N SER A 205 10.63 -11.78 2.61
CA SER A 205 9.40 -12.48 2.94
C SER A 205 9.33 -12.75 4.44
N TYR A 206 8.16 -12.54 5.03
CA TYR A 206 7.86 -12.92 6.40
C TYR A 206 6.76 -13.97 6.48
N GLY A 207 7.06 -15.08 7.15
CA GLY A 207 6.12 -16.18 7.37
C GLY A 207 5.78 -17.02 6.15
N LEU A 208 5.14 -18.15 6.42
CA LEU A 208 4.37 -18.94 5.46
C LEU A 208 3.15 -19.52 6.19
N ALA A 209 2.22 -18.65 6.54
CA ALA A 209 1.07 -18.97 7.37
C ALA A 209 0.02 -19.81 6.61
N SER A 210 -0.71 -20.67 7.33
CA SER A 210 -1.86 -21.40 6.77
C SER A 210 -3.14 -20.55 6.72
N THR A 211 -3.16 -19.40 7.38
CA THR A 211 -4.31 -18.48 7.43
C THR A 211 -3.88 -17.06 7.07
N PRO A 212 -4.82 -16.20 6.63
CA PRO A 212 -4.56 -14.79 6.37
C PRO A 212 -4.21 -13.98 7.64
N THR A 213 -4.43 -14.53 8.83
CA THR A 213 -4.15 -13.88 10.11
C THR A 213 -2.75 -14.19 10.65
N GLY A 214 -1.95 -14.99 9.94
CA GLY A 214 -0.60 -15.37 10.37
C GLY A 214 -0.55 -16.72 11.10
N PRO A 215 0.51 -17.00 11.88
CA PRO A 215 1.60 -16.10 12.25
C PRO A 215 2.63 -15.83 11.12
N PHE A 216 3.25 -14.64 11.11
CA PHE A 216 4.25 -14.22 10.13
C PHE A 216 5.65 -14.00 10.75
N ASN A 217 6.12 -14.98 11.52
CA ASN A 217 7.25 -14.77 12.45
C ASN A 217 8.63 -15.12 11.87
N THR A 218 8.69 -15.84 10.75
CA THR A 218 9.97 -16.13 10.08
C THR A 218 10.34 -15.00 9.14
N GLN A 219 11.62 -14.86 8.82
CA GLN A 219 12.14 -13.82 7.92
C GLN A 219 13.15 -14.44 6.96
N LYS A 220 13.03 -14.15 5.67
CA LYS A 220 13.96 -14.58 4.63
C LYS A 220 14.24 -13.44 3.67
N VAL A 221 15.51 -13.21 3.34
CA VAL A 221 15.91 -12.22 2.33
C VAL A 221 15.58 -12.78 0.96
N LEU A 222 14.81 -12.05 0.16
CA LEU A 222 14.53 -12.39 -1.23
C LEU A 222 15.46 -11.66 -2.18
N TYR A 223 15.81 -10.41 -1.85
CA TYR A 223 16.65 -9.57 -2.68
C TYR A 223 17.36 -8.51 -1.86
N THR A 224 18.58 -8.15 -2.29
CA THR A 224 19.33 -7.01 -1.76
C THR A 224 19.46 -5.99 -2.88
N ILE A 225 18.87 -4.81 -2.68
CA ILE A 225 18.88 -3.70 -3.61
C ILE A 225 20.29 -3.10 -3.66
N THR A 226 20.84 -3.04 -4.86
CA THR A 226 22.17 -2.46 -5.13
C THR A 226 22.11 -1.28 -6.09
N ASP A 227 20.92 -0.74 -6.37
CA ASP A 227 20.74 0.40 -7.27
C ASP A 227 21.58 1.60 -6.82
N LYS A 228 22.26 2.22 -7.78
CA LYS A 228 23.01 3.46 -7.62
C LYS A 228 22.51 4.47 -8.65
N LEU A 229 22.75 5.75 -8.40
CA LEU A 229 22.49 6.76 -9.42
C LEU A 229 23.31 6.44 -10.69
N PRO A 230 22.74 6.65 -11.89
CA PRO A 230 23.49 6.51 -13.14
C PRO A 230 24.76 7.37 -13.12
N GLY A 231 25.90 6.77 -13.45
CA GLY A 231 27.20 7.45 -13.44
C GLY A 231 27.87 7.58 -12.06
N ALA A 232 27.28 7.01 -11.00
CA ALA A 232 27.89 7.03 -9.68
C ALA A 232 29.23 6.28 -9.65
N PRO A 233 30.30 6.86 -9.06
CA PRO A 233 31.58 6.17 -8.89
C PRO A 233 31.50 4.83 -8.16
N ALA A 234 32.54 4.01 -8.33
CA ALA A 234 32.73 2.84 -7.51
C ALA A 234 32.80 3.24 -6.03
N GLY A 235 32.16 2.46 -5.14
CA GLY A 235 32.07 2.77 -3.71
C GLY A 235 30.99 3.78 -3.31
N SER A 236 30.27 4.40 -4.25
CA SER A 236 29.12 5.26 -3.92
C SER A 236 28.01 4.49 -3.20
N ASN A 237 27.26 5.22 -2.36
CA ASN A 237 26.09 4.71 -1.66
C ASN A 237 25.01 4.22 -2.65
N THR A 238 24.16 3.32 -2.16
CA THR A 238 22.92 2.99 -2.89
C THR A 238 22.00 4.20 -2.97
N MET A 239 21.12 4.20 -3.96
CA MET A 239 19.98 5.10 -3.98
C MET A 239 19.12 4.90 -2.73
N LEU A 240 18.40 5.94 -2.32
CA LEU A 240 17.34 5.77 -1.32
C LEU A 240 16.24 4.94 -1.96
N THR A 241 15.82 3.89 -1.26
CA THR A 241 14.78 2.97 -1.73
C THR A 241 13.70 2.80 -0.67
N TYR A 242 12.47 2.52 -1.10
CA TYR A 242 11.31 2.37 -0.22
C TYR A 242 10.13 1.73 -0.97
N ASP A 243 9.05 1.42 -0.24
CA ASP A 243 7.78 0.90 -0.79
C ASP A 243 7.93 -0.38 -1.63
N ALA A 244 8.66 -1.38 -1.15
CA ALA A 244 8.61 -2.68 -1.82
C ALA A 244 7.17 -3.24 -1.81
N GLN A 245 6.64 -3.54 -2.99
CA GLN A 245 5.27 -3.99 -3.19
C GLN A 245 5.25 -5.21 -4.12
N ALA A 246 4.56 -6.27 -3.70
CA ALA A 246 4.35 -7.44 -4.53
C ALA A 246 3.28 -7.17 -5.60
N HIS A 247 3.42 -7.81 -6.76
CA HIS A 247 2.47 -7.76 -7.88
C HIS A 247 1.99 -9.17 -8.27
N PRO A 248 1.16 -9.83 -7.44
CA PRO A 248 0.63 -11.15 -7.73
C PRO A 248 -0.16 -11.24 -9.06
N GLU A 249 -0.70 -10.12 -9.57
CA GLU A 249 -1.41 -9.99 -10.85
C GLU A 249 -0.49 -10.21 -12.06
N HIS A 250 0.82 -10.06 -11.84
CA HIS A 250 1.87 -10.29 -12.81
C HIS A 250 2.73 -11.51 -12.44
N ALA A 251 2.23 -12.36 -11.54
CA ALA A 251 2.87 -13.62 -11.23
C ALA A 251 2.68 -14.61 -12.40
N GLY A 252 3.73 -15.37 -12.70
CA GLY A 252 3.73 -16.34 -13.79
C GLY A 252 5.01 -17.16 -13.77
N LEU A 253 4.94 -18.41 -14.25
CA LEU A 253 6.09 -19.33 -14.33
C LEU A 253 6.80 -19.56 -12.98
N GLY A 254 6.07 -19.52 -11.87
CA GLY A 254 6.64 -19.66 -10.53
C GLY A 254 7.39 -18.43 -10.02
N LEU A 255 7.27 -17.28 -10.70
CA LEU A 255 7.91 -16.03 -10.30
C LEU A 255 6.91 -15.03 -9.71
N LEU A 256 7.31 -14.35 -8.65
CA LEU A 256 6.62 -13.19 -8.09
C LEU A 256 7.31 -11.91 -8.55
N LEU A 257 6.56 -11.01 -9.19
CA LEU A 257 7.02 -9.66 -9.50
C LEU A 257 6.94 -8.80 -8.23
N ILE A 258 8.01 -8.08 -7.92
CA ILE A 258 8.07 -7.12 -6.82
C ILE A 258 8.60 -5.80 -7.39
N SER A 259 7.93 -4.69 -7.08
CA SER A 259 8.44 -3.35 -7.34
C SER A 259 8.98 -2.73 -6.06
N TYR A 260 9.82 -1.71 -6.21
CA TYR A 260 10.20 -0.77 -5.16
C TYR A 260 10.49 0.59 -5.79
N ASN A 261 10.36 1.66 -5.01
CA ASN A 261 10.67 3.01 -5.46
C ASN A 261 12.14 3.34 -5.21
N VAL A 262 12.76 4.08 -6.13
CA VAL A 262 14.05 4.74 -5.90
C VAL A 262 13.88 6.25 -5.86
N ASN A 263 14.67 6.95 -5.06
CA ASN A 263 14.61 8.41 -4.95
C ASN A 263 15.97 9.05 -4.66
N GLY A 264 16.66 9.44 -5.72
CA GLY A 264 17.91 10.20 -5.66
C GLY A 264 19.05 9.44 -4.97
N ASP A 265 20.04 10.20 -4.51
CA ASP A 265 21.13 9.68 -3.69
C ASP A 265 21.10 10.22 -2.26
N CYS A 266 22.14 9.82 -1.54
CA CYS A 266 22.42 10.18 -0.16
C CYS A 266 22.86 11.62 0.10
N THR A 267 23.25 12.36 -0.94
CA THR A 267 23.88 13.68 -0.82
C THR A 267 22.92 14.82 -1.16
N GLY A 268 21.76 14.51 -1.75
CA GLY A 268 20.68 15.47 -1.92
C GLY A 268 19.36 14.78 -2.26
N THR A 269 18.29 15.19 -1.59
CA THR A 269 16.92 14.84 -1.97
C THR A 269 16.68 15.28 -3.41
N CYS A 270 16.01 14.47 -4.24
CA CYS A 270 15.48 14.95 -5.52
C CYS A 270 14.65 16.22 -5.28
N ASN A 271 15.21 17.40 -5.56
CA ASN A 271 14.46 18.64 -5.58
C ASN A 271 13.97 18.85 -7.00
N PRO A 272 12.69 18.56 -7.31
CA PRO A 272 12.16 18.65 -8.67
C PRO A 272 12.19 20.08 -9.25
N TRP A 273 12.55 21.08 -8.44
CA TRP A 273 12.58 22.50 -8.81
C TRP A 273 13.97 23.05 -9.09
N THR A 274 15.01 22.42 -8.53
CA THR A 274 16.39 22.93 -8.61
C THR A 274 17.40 21.88 -9.03
N LEU A 275 17.03 20.59 -9.04
CA LEU A 275 17.91 19.50 -9.43
C LEU A 275 17.37 18.86 -10.71
N GLN A 276 18.12 19.02 -11.80
CA GLN A 276 18.04 18.10 -12.93
C GLN A 276 18.51 16.73 -12.44
N VAL A 277 17.59 15.93 -11.90
CA VAL A 277 17.87 14.56 -11.51
C VAL A 277 17.84 13.65 -12.73
N PRO A 278 18.70 12.61 -12.79
CA PRO A 278 18.57 11.59 -13.83
C PRO A 278 17.15 11.03 -13.85
N ALA A 279 16.59 10.77 -15.03
CA ALA A 279 15.23 10.24 -15.16
C ALA A 279 15.05 8.90 -14.42
N ASP A 280 16.14 8.14 -14.26
CA ASP A 280 16.18 6.90 -13.48
C ASP A 280 16.30 7.10 -11.97
N GLY A 281 16.37 8.36 -11.53
CA GLY A 281 16.54 8.80 -10.14
C GLY A 281 15.26 8.80 -9.32
N TYR A 282 14.07 8.80 -9.93
CA TYR A 282 12.79 8.84 -9.23
C TYR A 282 11.69 8.07 -9.97
N ARG A 283 11.72 6.74 -9.89
CA ARG A 283 10.78 5.84 -10.58
C ARG A 283 10.70 4.48 -9.87
N PRO A 284 9.68 3.65 -10.14
CA PRO A 284 9.71 2.26 -9.72
C PRO A 284 10.80 1.47 -10.44
N LYS A 285 11.37 0.51 -9.74
CA LYS A 285 12.23 -0.57 -10.24
C LYS A 285 11.56 -1.90 -9.93
N PHE A 286 11.93 -2.95 -10.65
CA PHE A 286 11.27 -4.24 -10.57
C PHE A 286 12.27 -5.37 -10.50
N ILE A 287 11.93 -6.39 -9.71
CA ILE A 287 12.62 -7.67 -9.65
C ILE A 287 11.60 -8.81 -9.82
N ARG A 288 12.09 -9.98 -10.22
CA ARG A 288 11.36 -11.23 -10.08
C ARG A 288 12.13 -12.13 -9.11
N THR A 289 11.41 -12.73 -8.18
CA THR A 289 11.92 -13.76 -7.26
C THR A 289 11.21 -15.07 -7.55
N ASP A 290 11.91 -16.19 -7.46
CA ASP A 290 11.27 -17.51 -7.52
C ASP A 290 10.45 -17.68 -6.23
N ILE A 291 9.19 -18.13 -6.33
CA ILE A 291 8.39 -18.42 -5.13
C ILE A 291 9.03 -19.50 -4.26
N LYS A 292 9.90 -20.34 -4.82
CA LYS A 292 10.70 -21.30 -4.06
C LYS A 292 11.80 -20.64 -3.22
N ASP A 293 12.22 -19.42 -3.57
CA ASP A 293 13.06 -18.58 -2.72
C ASP A 293 12.29 -18.06 -1.51
N ILE A 294 10.96 -18.07 -1.51
CA ILE A 294 10.17 -17.87 -0.28
C ILE A 294 10.16 -19.20 0.48
N ASP A 295 9.64 -20.26 -0.14
CA ASP A 295 9.61 -21.61 0.43
C ASP A 295 9.51 -22.68 -0.67
N ALA A 296 10.32 -23.73 -0.56
CA ALA A 296 10.41 -24.78 -1.58
C ALA A 296 9.11 -25.56 -1.80
N SER A 297 8.16 -25.53 -0.84
CA SER A 297 6.85 -26.16 -0.97
C SER A 297 5.86 -25.38 -1.82
N LEU A 298 6.17 -24.13 -2.22
CA LEU A 298 5.26 -23.31 -3.01
C LEU A 298 5.17 -23.79 -4.46
N ALA A 299 3.94 -23.87 -4.97
CA ALA A 299 3.62 -24.30 -6.33
C ALA A 299 3.16 -23.14 -7.21
N SER A 300 2.36 -22.21 -6.68
CA SER A 300 1.87 -21.06 -7.44
C SER A 300 1.44 -19.89 -6.55
N VAL A 301 1.39 -18.70 -7.15
CA VAL A 301 0.65 -17.55 -6.60
C VAL A 301 -0.84 -17.77 -6.87
N ALA A 302 -1.68 -17.53 -5.86
CA ALA A 302 -3.12 -17.82 -5.91
C ALA A 302 -3.99 -16.68 -5.36
N GLN A 303 -3.45 -15.47 -5.44
CA GLN A 303 -4.16 -14.25 -5.11
C GLN A 303 -5.30 -14.01 -6.12
N THR A 304 -6.47 -13.71 -5.60
CA THR A 304 -7.64 -13.30 -6.39
C THR A 304 -7.93 -11.83 -6.15
N TRP A 305 -8.37 -11.15 -7.21
CA TRP A 305 -8.72 -9.74 -7.25
C TRP A 305 -10.23 -9.63 -7.12
#